data_AF-S8CDP6-F1
#
_entry.id   AF-S8CDP6-F1
#
_cell.length_a   1.000
_cell.length_b   1.000
_cell.length_c   1.000
_cell.angle_alpha   90.00
_cell.angle_beta   90.00
_cell.angle_gamma   90.00
#
_symmetry.space_group_name_H-M   'P 1'
#
loop_
_entity.id
_entity.type
_entity.pdbx_description
1 polymer ?
#
loop_
_entity_poly.entity_id
_entity_poly.type
_entity_poly.pdbx_seq_one_letter_code
_entity_poly.pdbx_strand_id
1 'polypeptide(L)'
;VFIHDPLYKWALSPLKALQRQKDVDDEPDTNVEDSDEDDFEGNNDAKRSLLRVKQKLDGYEDGEMRSVGGQVQQLIQDAIDPDRLCNMFPGWGAWL
;
A
#
# COMPACT_ATOMS: atom_id res chain seq x y z
N VAL A 1 7.35 -17.83 4.55
CA VAL A 1 6.49 -18.69 3.69
C VAL A 1 6.08 -17.96 2.42
N PHE A 2 5.39 -16.81 2.48
CA PHE A 2 4.96 -16.06 1.29
C PHE A 2 6.06 -15.52 0.36
N ILE A 3 7.28 -15.30 0.85
CA ILE A 3 8.41 -14.82 0.02
C ILE A 3 8.90 -15.84 -1.02
N HIS A 4 8.53 -17.11 -0.86
CA HIS A 4 8.92 -18.19 -1.77
C HIS A 4 7.74 -18.67 -2.64
N ASP A 5 6.57 -18.04 -2.53
CA ASP A 5 5.44 -18.37 -3.37
C ASP A 5 5.62 -17.71 -4.75
N PRO A 6 5.82 -18.49 -5.83
CA PRO A 6 6.05 -17.95 -7.16
C PRO A 6 4.81 -17.28 -7.78
N LEU A 7 3.62 -17.52 -7.22
CA LEU A 7 2.37 -16.93 -7.70
C LEU A 7 1.99 -15.65 -6.95
N TYR A 8 2.62 -15.37 -5.81
CA TYR A 8 2.30 -14.21 -5.00
C TYR A 8 2.95 -12.94 -5.57
N LYS A 9 2.12 -11.97 -5.98
CA LYS A 9 2.56 -10.67 -6.50
C LYS A 9 2.70 -9.66 -5.34
N TRP A 10 3.94 -9.30 -4.99
CA TRP A 10 4.29 -8.35 -3.93
C TRP A 10 4.13 -6.87 -4.31
N ALA A 11 4.06 -6.57 -5.61
CA ALA A 11 3.83 -5.24 -6.13
C ALA A 11 2.65 -5.23 -7.10
N LEU A 12 1.95 -4.11 -7.13
CA LEU A 12 0.93 -3.82 -8.12
C LEU A 12 1.54 -2.90 -9.18
N SER A 13 1.47 -3.29 -10.45
CA SER A 13 2.01 -2.45 -11.51
C SER A 13 1.21 -1.15 -11.67
N PRO A 14 1.86 -0.06 -12.09
CA PRO A 14 1.18 1.24 -12.27
C PRO A 14 -0.04 1.16 -13.18
N LEU A 15 0.01 0.35 -14.24
CA LEU A 15 -1.11 0.16 -15.16
C LEU A 15 -2.31 -0.51 -14.47
N LYS A 16 -2.07 -1.60 -13.73
CA LYS A 16 -3.13 -2.28 -12.96
C LYS A 16 -3.67 -1.40 -11.83
N ALA A 17 -2.84 -0.57 -11.21
CA ALA A 17 -3.28 0.42 -10.23
C ALA A 17 -4.18 1.48 -10.87
N LEU A 18 -3.80 2.02 -12.04
CA LEU A 18 -4.59 3.00 -12.78
C LEU A 18 -5.93 2.43 -13.24
N GLN A 19 -5.96 1.17 -13.69
CA GLN A 19 -7.21 0.52 -14.09
C GLN A 19 -8.20 0.44 -12.92
N ARG A 20 -7.74 0.01 -11.73
CA ARG A 20 -8.60 -0.04 -10.54
C ARG A 20 -9.11 1.32 -10.08
N GLN A 21 -8.38 2.39 -10.39
CA GLN A 21 -8.85 3.76 -10.12
C GLN A 21 -9.89 4.20 -11.14
N LYS A 22 -9.82 3.73 -12.39
CA LYS A 22 -10.76 4.06 -13.47
C LYS A 22 -12.07 3.27 -13.43
N ASP A 23 -12.05 2.01 -13.01
CA ASP A 23 -13.25 1.15 -12.95
C ASP A 23 -14.34 1.69 -12.00
N VAL A 24 -14.05 2.73 -11.21
CA VAL A 24 -15.00 3.41 -10.31
C VAL A 24 -15.76 4.56 -11.00
N ASP A 25 -15.29 5.05 -12.16
CA ASP A 25 -15.78 6.26 -12.85
C ASP A 25 -16.64 5.99 -14.12
N ASP A 26 -17.31 4.82 -14.22
CA ASP A 26 -18.23 4.44 -15.31
C ASP A 26 -17.61 4.37 -16.73
N GLU A 27 -17.04 3.23 -17.14
CA GLU A 27 -16.95 2.75 -18.54
C GLU A 27 -16.73 1.21 -18.56
N PRO A 28 -17.48 0.41 -19.33
CA PRO A 28 -17.34 -1.05 -19.33
C PRO A 28 -16.18 -1.56 -20.19
N ASP A 29 -15.38 -2.46 -19.60
CA ASP A 29 -14.55 -3.48 -20.24
C ASP A 29 -13.54 -3.03 -21.31
N THR A 30 -12.48 -2.34 -20.91
CA THR A 30 -11.18 -2.54 -21.59
C THR A 30 -10.45 -3.71 -20.93
N ASN A 31 -10.72 -4.92 -21.42
CA ASN A 31 -9.85 -6.09 -21.22
C ASN A 31 -8.49 -5.78 -21.85
N VAL A 32 -7.62 -5.11 -21.10
CA VAL A 32 -6.18 -5.08 -21.39
C VAL A 32 -5.68 -6.45 -20.98
N GLU A 33 -5.43 -7.30 -21.99
CA GLU A 33 -4.76 -8.58 -21.81
C GLU A 33 -3.56 -8.40 -20.88
N ASP A 34 -3.39 -9.35 -19.97
CA ASP A 34 -2.33 -9.43 -18.96
C ASP A 34 -0.98 -9.50 -19.71
N SER A 35 -0.49 -8.36 -20.20
CA SER A 35 0.85 -8.24 -20.74
C SER A 35 1.76 -8.45 -19.55
N ASP A 36 2.28 -9.68 -19.42
CA ASP A 36 3.25 -10.13 -18.41
C ASP A 36 4.58 -9.34 -18.44
N GLU A 37 4.65 -8.23 -19.16
CA GLU A 37 5.68 -7.19 -19.07
C GLU A 37 5.43 -6.27 -17.85
N ASP A 38 5.03 -6.86 -16.73
CA ASP A 38 5.15 -6.18 -15.44
C ASP A 38 6.66 -6.19 -15.12
N ASP A 39 7.28 -5.00 -15.01
CA ASP A 39 8.64 -4.77 -14.46
C ASP A 39 8.69 -5.20 -12.99
N PHE A 40 8.46 -6.48 -12.75
CA PHE A 40 8.40 -7.08 -11.44
C PHE A 40 9.84 -7.28 -11.01
N GLU A 41 10.33 -6.42 -10.11
CA GLU A 41 11.69 -6.51 -9.54
C GLU A 41 11.85 -7.74 -8.60
N GLY A 42 10.96 -8.73 -8.74
CA GLY A 42 11.01 -10.03 -8.12
C GLY A 42 10.97 -9.97 -6.60
N ASN A 43 11.91 -10.69 -5.99
CA ASN A 43 12.03 -10.81 -4.54
C ASN A 43 12.44 -9.48 -3.85
N ASN A 44 12.75 -8.42 -4.60
CA ASN A 44 13.11 -7.13 -4.00
C ASN A 44 11.91 -6.45 -3.32
N ASP A 45 10.73 -6.47 -3.96
CA ASP A 45 9.50 -5.95 -3.36
C ASP A 45 9.09 -6.73 -2.11
N ALA A 46 9.31 -8.05 -2.15
CA ALA A 46 9.10 -8.92 -0.99
C ALA A 46 10.04 -8.55 0.17
N LYS A 47 11.35 -8.42 -0.11
CA LYS A 47 12.35 -8.01 0.89
C LYS A 47 12.06 -6.63 1.46
N ARG A 48 11.70 -5.65 0.60
CA ARG A 48 11.35 -4.29 1.00
C ARG A 48 10.13 -4.28 1.92
N SER A 49 9.07 -4.99 1.53
CA SER A 49 7.85 -5.12 2.31
C SER A 49 8.11 -5.75 3.68
N LEU A 50 8.88 -6.85 3.73
CA LEU A 50 9.25 -7.49 4.99
C LEU A 50 10.12 -6.60 5.88
N LEU A 51 11.08 -5.89 5.30
CA LEU A 51 11.92 -4.94 6.04
C LEU A 51 11.06 -3.84 6.69
N ARG A 52 10.10 -3.28 5.95
CA ARG A 52 9.19 -2.27 6.48
C ARG A 52 8.28 -2.81 7.58
N VAL A 53 7.75 -4.04 7.42
CA VAL A 53 6.96 -4.70 8.46
C VAL A 53 7.78 -4.89 9.74
N LYS A 54 9.02 -5.36 9.60
CA LYS A 54 9.94 -5.50 10.74
C LYS A 54 10.17 -4.15 11.44
N GLN A 55 10.48 -3.10 10.68
CA GLN A 55 10.65 -1.75 11.23
C GLN A 55 9.42 -1.28 12.01
N LYS A 56 8.21 -1.48 11.48
CA LYS A 56 6.96 -1.13 12.18
C LYS A 56 6.81 -1.89 13.51
N LEU A 57 7.14 -3.18 13.53
CA LEU A 57 7.04 -4.01 14.73
C LEU A 57 8.11 -3.67 15.78
N ASP A 58 9.30 -3.27 15.33
CA ASP A 58 10.41 -2.85 16.20
C ASP A 58 10.24 -1.41 16.71
N GLY A 59 9.17 -0.70 16.30
CA GLY A 59 8.85 0.65 16.74
C GLY A 59 9.53 1.77 15.95
N TYR A 60 10.04 1.47 14.74
CA TYR A 60 10.66 2.45 13.87
C TYR A 60 9.64 3.10 12.92
N GLU A 61 9.55 4.42 13.00
CA GLU A 61 8.81 5.28 12.05
C GLU A 61 9.75 6.40 11.56
N ASP A 62 9.81 6.60 10.24
CA ASP A 62 10.68 7.59 9.57
C ASP A 62 12.16 7.57 9.99
N GLY A 63 12.66 6.40 10.37
CA GLY A 63 14.04 6.19 10.81
C GLY A 63 14.30 6.44 12.29
N GLU A 64 13.28 6.88 13.04
CA GLU A 64 13.36 7.08 14.48
C GLU A 64 12.65 5.96 15.24
N MET A 65 13.24 5.54 16.36
CA MET A 65 12.63 4.56 17.26
C MET A 65 11.68 5.27 18.24
N ARG A 66 10.47 4.75 18.39
CA ARG A 66 9.46 5.24 19.33
C ARG A 66 9.17 4.22 20.41
N SER A 67 8.70 4.71 21.57
CA SER A 67 8.09 3.84 22.57
C SER A 67 6.75 3.32 22.06
N VAL A 68 6.25 2.22 22.64
CA VAL A 68 4.94 1.65 22.29
C VAL A 68 3.83 2.71 22.39
N GLY A 69 3.78 3.45 23.50
CA GLY A 69 2.78 4.51 23.69
C GLY A 69 2.91 5.64 22.66
N GLY A 70 4.14 6.05 22.34
CA GLY A 70 4.40 7.09 21.35
C GLY A 70 4.05 6.65 19.91
N GLN A 71 4.28 5.39 19.56
CA GLN A 71 3.89 4.83 18.28
C GLN A 71 2.37 4.77 18.14
N VAL A 72 1.66 4.26 19.16
CA VAL A 72 0.19 4.20 19.17
C VAL A 72 -0.42 5.59 19.08
N GLN A 73 0.10 6.55 19.85
CA GLN A 73 -0.39 7.93 19.82
C GLN A 73 -0.19 8.57 18.43
N GLN A 74 0.95 8.35 17.77
CA GLN A 74 1.18 8.84 16.42
C GLN A 74 0.20 8.23 15.42
N LEU A 75 -0.02 6.91 15.50
CA LEU A 75 -0.95 6.21 14.61
C LEU A 75 -2.37 6.77 14.74
N ILE A 76 -2.82 7.03 15.98
CA ILE A 76 -4.13 7.65 16.22
C ILE A 76 -4.17 9.05 15.63
N GLN A 77 -3.15 9.88 15.90
CA GLN A 77 -3.10 11.25 15.42
C GLN A 77 -3.13 11.32 13.89
N ASP A 78 -2.35 10.47 13.23
CA ASP A 78 -2.29 10.39 11.76
C ASP A 78 -3.60 9.90 11.15
N ALA A 79 -4.31 8.99 11.83
CA ALA A 79 -5.57 8.41 11.35
C ALA A 79 -6.78 9.35 11.49
N ILE A 80 -6.70 10.37 12.36
CA ILE A 80 -7.79 11.35 12.56
C ILE A 80 -7.47 12.73 11.98
N ASP A 81 -6.30 12.90 11.38
CA ASP A 81 -5.83 14.18 10.84
C ASP A 81 -6.66 14.62 9.62
N PRO A 82 -7.48 15.69 9.73
CA PRO A 82 -8.34 16.14 8.63
C PRO A 82 -7.57 16.50 7.36
N ASP A 83 -6.33 17.01 7.50
CA ASP A 83 -5.50 17.40 6.36
C ASP A 83 -4.97 16.18 5.59
N ARG A 84 -4.83 15.03 6.26
CA ARG A 84 -4.51 13.76 5.59
C ARG A 84 -5.76 13.11 5.02
N LEU A 85 -6.84 13.12 5.80
CA LEU A 85 -8.11 12.49 5.42
C LEU A 85 -8.73 13.14 4.18
N CYS A 86 -8.59 14.46 4.01
CA CYS A 86 -9.10 15.17 2.83
C CYS A 86 -8.37 14.83 1.52
N ASN A 87 -7.18 14.22 1.61
CA ASN A 87 -6.38 13.79 0.46
C ASN A 87 -6.62 12.33 0.07
N MET A 88 -7.49 11.61 0.79
CA MET A 88 -7.79 10.22 0.46
C MET A 88 -8.72 10.10 -0.74
N PHE A 89 -8.70 8.92 -1.36
CA PHE A 89 -9.63 8.59 -2.44
C PHE A 89 -11.09 8.79 -1.98
N PRO A 90 -11.93 9.53 -2.73
CA PRO A 90 -13.30 9.85 -2.32
C PRO A 90 -14.17 8.63 -1.96
N GLY A 91 -13.96 7.49 -2.63
CA GLY A 91 -14.69 6.24 -2.36
C GLY A 91 -14.34 5.56 -1.03
N TRP A 92 -13.34 6.04 -0.29
CA TRP A 92 -12.97 5.50 1.02
C TRP A 92 -13.89 5.99 2.15
N GLY A 93 -14.63 7.10 1.95
CA GLY A 93 -15.58 7.63 2.93
C GLY A 93 -14.91 8.30 4.14
N ALA A 94 -14.00 9.25 3.90
CA ALA A 94 -13.20 9.95 4.93
C ALA A 94 -14.01 10.73 5.99
N TRP A 95 -15.33 10.82 5.86
CA TRP A 95 -16.26 11.59 6.70
C TRP A 95 -17.16 10.72 7.60
N LEU A 96 -16.98 9.39 7.58
CA LEU A 96 -17.65 8.43 8.48
C LEU A 96 -16.80 8.15 9.72
#